data_AF-A0A6L8UEP4-F1
#
_entry.id   AF-A0A6L8UEP4-F1
#
_cell.length_a   1.000
_cell.length_b   1.000
_cell.length_c   1.000
_cell.angle_alpha   90.00
_cell.angle_beta   90.00
_cell.angle_gamma   90.00
#
_symmetry.space_group_name_H-M   'P 1'
#
loop_
_entity.id
_entity.type
_entity.pdbx_description
1 polymer ?
#
loop_
_entity_poly.entity_id
_entity_poly.type
_entity_poly.pdbx_seq_one_letter_code
_entity_poly.pdbx_strand_id
1 'polypeptide(L)'
;MAREIISAGDIRRLKQEAAASKTDGKGAQPARDSYSDRLFKYIPAELVAGYIFIQGILKNIPQGREALILQWIVFGLFCLLTPLYLRRIQKVFKIQQLLISLLSFVVWCFALGGPFALSGWYDPVYGQILLPVFTLAAAIWEAEK
;
A
#
# COMPACT_ATOMS: atom_id res chain seq x y z
N MET A 1 60.88 18.66 4.30
CA MET A 1 59.48 18.61 3.83
C MET A 1 59.42 19.26 2.46
N ALA A 2 59.40 18.46 1.39
CA ALA A 2 59.34 18.95 0.02
C ALA A 2 57.91 19.46 -0.28
N ARG A 3 57.78 20.66 -0.85
CA ARG A 3 56.50 21.23 -1.28
C ARG A 3 56.27 20.81 -2.72
N GLU A 4 55.31 19.92 -2.95
CA GLU A 4 54.94 19.47 -4.28
C GLU A 4 54.17 20.59 -4.99
N ILE A 5 54.71 21.09 -6.11
CA ILE A 5 54.09 22.17 -6.88
C ILE A 5 53.11 21.54 -7.86
N ILE A 6 51.82 21.66 -7.58
CA ILE A 6 50.76 21.22 -8.50
C ILE A 6 50.82 22.08 -9.76
N SER A 7 51.06 21.44 -10.91
CA SER A 7 51.20 22.13 -12.19
C SER A 7 49.83 22.42 -12.82
N ALA A 8 49.76 23.41 -13.70
CA ALA A 8 48.54 23.74 -14.45
C ALA A 8 48.00 22.55 -15.27
N GLY A 9 48.87 21.61 -15.64
CA GLY A 9 48.47 20.34 -16.27
C GLY A 9 47.70 19.40 -15.33
N ASP A 10 48.07 19.35 -14.06
CA ASP A 10 47.43 18.50 -13.05
C ASP A 10 46.03 19.01 -12.72
N ILE A 11 45.85 20.33 -12.67
CA ILE A 11 44.54 20.96 -12.49
C ILE A 11 43.58 20.59 -13.64
N ARG A 12 44.09 20.51 -14.88
CA ARG A 12 43.28 20.12 -16.04
C ARG A 12 42.90 18.64 -16.00
N ARG A 13 43.82 17.75 -15.58
CA ARG A 13 43.54 16.33 -15.36
C ARG A 13 42.49 16.11 -14.27
N LEU A 14 42.65 16.76 -13.11
CA LEU A 14 41.68 16.69 -12.02
C LEU A 14 40.30 17.22 -12.44
N LYS A 15 40.25 18.26 -13.28
CA LYS A 15 39.00 18.79 -13.82
C LYS A 15 38.36 17.84 -14.84
N GLN A 16 39.17 17.14 -15.65
CA GLN A 16 38.69 16.11 -16.58
C GLN A 16 38.23 14.84 -15.86
N GLU A 17 38.93 14.41 -14.81
CA GLU A 17 38.53 13.30 -13.94
C GLU A 17 37.25 13.63 -13.17
N ALA A 18 37.12 14.85 -12.66
CA ALA A 18 35.89 15.32 -12.03
C ALA A 18 34.73 15.47 -13.04
N ALA A 19 35.01 15.83 -14.30
CA ALA A 19 34.00 15.90 -15.36
C ALA A 19 33.58 14.50 -15.88
N ALA A 20 34.52 13.56 -15.98
CA ALA A 20 34.26 12.17 -16.30
C ALA A 20 33.46 11.50 -15.17
N SER A 21 33.84 11.72 -13.90
CA SER A 21 33.10 11.29 -12.72
C SER A 21 31.68 11.87 -12.67
N LYS A 22 31.50 13.13 -13.08
CA LYS A 22 30.16 13.75 -13.19
C LYS A 22 29.32 13.17 -14.35
N THR A 23 29.92 12.51 -15.31
CA THR A 23 29.24 11.91 -16.46
C THR A 23 28.84 10.44 -16.21
N ASP A 24 29.48 9.78 -15.24
CA ASP A 24 29.03 8.49 -14.70
C ASP A 24 27.88 8.62 -13.68
N GLY A 25 27.43 9.86 -13.41
CA GLY A 25 26.08 10.16 -12.92
C GLY A 25 25.03 9.92 -14.01
N LYS A 26 25.14 8.81 -14.74
CA LYS A 26 24.13 8.30 -15.65
C LYS A 26 22.85 8.20 -14.85
N GLY A 27 21.89 9.06 -15.20
CA GLY A 27 20.67 9.29 -14.44
C GLY A 27 20.14 7.98 -13.87
N ALA A 28 19.90 7.99 -12.57
CA ALA A 28 18.93 7.10 -11.97
C ALA A 28 17.60 7.37 -12.70
N GLN A 29 17.40 6.69 -13.82
CA GLN A 29 16.07 6.35 -14.29
C GLN A 29 15.33 5.90 -13.05
N PRO A 30 14.16 6.48 -12.72
CA PRO A 30 13.42 6.02 -11.56
C PRO A 30 13.29 4.52 -11.74
N ALA A 31 13.95 3.77 -10.84
CA ALA A 31 13.95 2.32 -10.90
C ALA A 31 12.49 1.94 -11.08
N ARG A 32 12.16 1.27 -12.20
CA ARG A 32 10.80 0.80 -12.45
C ARG A 32 10.39 0.11 -11.15
N ASP A 33 9.41 0.69 -10.43
CA ASP A 33 8.98 0.16 -9.12
C ASP A 33 8.92 -1.35 -9.24
N SER A 34 9.70 -2.06 -8.43
CA SER A 34 9.79 -3.51 -8.49
C SER A 34 8.40 -4.10 -8.25
N TYR A 35 8.12 -5.30 -8.79
CA TYR A 35 6.83 -6.00 -8.61
C TYR A 35 6.35 -5.95 -7.14
N SER A 36 7.28 -6.20 -6.23
CA SER A 36 7.10 -6.13 -4.79
C SER A 36 6.72 -4.72 -4.31
N ASP A 37 7.41 -3.67 -4.77
CA ASP A 37 7.12 -2.27 -4.39
C ASP A 37 5.74 -1.82 -4.86
N ARG A 38 5.30 -2.27 -6.04
CA ARG A 38 3.94 -1.98 -6.52
C ARG A 38 2.91 -2.72 -5.70
N LEU A 39 3.14 -4.00 -5.41
CA LEU A 39 2.22 -4.83 -4.62
C LEU A 39 2.09 -4.33 -3.17
N PHE A 40 3.19 -3.94 -2.53
CA PHE A 40 3.17 -3.28 -1.22
C PHE A 40 2.51 -1.90 -1.27
N LYS A 41 2.61 -1.16 -2.37
CA LYS A 41 1.80 0.05 -2.62
C LYS A 41 0.30 -0.27 -2.73
N TYR A 42 -0.09 -1.45 -3.22
CA TYR A 42 -1.49 -1.78 -3.51
C TYR A 42 -2.30 -2.29 -2.32
N ILE A 43 -1.64 -2.84 -1.29
CA ILE A 43 -2.29 -3.30 -0.07
C ILE A 43 -2.27 -2.13 0.92
N PRO A 44 -3.43 -1.54 1.27
CA PRO A 44 -3.48 -0.47 2.26
C PRO A 44 -3.32 -1.08 3.66
N ALA A 45 -2.13 -1.60 3.97
CA ALA A 45 -1.83 -2.23 5.25
C ALA A 45 -2.11 -1.28 6.42
N GLU A 46 -1.87 0.01 6.22
CA GLU A 46 -2.18 1.08 7.16
C GLU A 46 -3.68 1.19 7.46
N LEU A 47 -4.54 1.11 6.43
CA LEU A 47 -5.99 1.16 6.60
C LEU A 47 -6.51 -0.13 7.22
N VAL A 48 -5.98 -1.29 6.83
CA VAL A 48 -6.35 -2.58 7.44
C VAL A 48 -5.95 -2.60 8.92
N ALA A 49 -4.73 -2.16 9.25
CA ALA A 49 -4.26 -2.07 10.63
C ALA A 49 -5.12 -1.10 11.46
N GLY A 50 -5.42 0.08 10.92
CA GLY A 50 -6.31 1.06 11.56
C GLY A 50 -7.72 0.50 11.77
N TYR A 51 -8.23 -0.26 10.82
CA TYR A 51 -9.53 -0.91 10.91
C TYR A 51 -9.57 -1.99 12.00
N ILE A 52 -8.54 -2.85 12.08
CA ILE A 52 -8.40 -3.88 13.12
C ILE A 52 -8.32 -3.23 14.51
N PHE A 53 -7.56 -2.14 14.63
CA PHE A 53 -7.45 -1.40 15.89
C PHE A 53 -8.80 -0.88 16.36
N ILE A 54 -9.56 -0.24 15.48
CA ILE A 54 -10.90 0.26 15.80
C ILE A 54 -11.87 -0.89 16.10
N GLN A 55 -11.82 -2.00 15.35
CA GLN A 55 -12.60 -3.20 15.69
C GLN A 55 -12.29 -3.70 17.10
N GLY A 56 -11.02 -3.72 17.51
CA GLY A 56 -10.62 -4.11 18.86
C GLY A 56 -11.26 -3.22 19.93
N ILE A 57 -11.34 -1.91 19.68
CA ILE A 57 -12.02 -0.96 20.58
C ILE A 57 -13.53 -1.23 20.60
N LEU A 58 -14.17 -1.39 19.43
CA LEU A 58 -15.62 -1.59 19.31
C LEU A 58 -16.12 -2.87 19.98
N LYS A 59 -15.27 -3.90 20.14
CA LYS A 59 -15.62 -5.12 20.88
C LYS A 59 -15.89 -4.87 22.38
N ASN A 60 -15.45 -3.75 22.94
CA ASN A 60 -15.69 -3.39 24.34
C ASN A 60 -17.07 -2.75 24.57
N ILE A 61 -17.79 -2.40 23.50
CA ILE A 61 -19.12 -1.81 23.59
C ILE A 61 -20.17 -2.94 23.70
N PRO A 62 -21.20 -2.81 24.56
CA PRO A 62 -22.27 -3.79 24.64
C PRO A 62 -22.88 -4.09 23.26
N GLN A 63 -23.00 -5.39 22.97
CA GLN A 63 -23.57 -5.88 21.71
C GLN A 63 -25.04 -5.44 21.60
N GLY A 64 -25.37 -4.64 20.58
CA GLY A 64 -26.69 -4.07 20.41
C GLY A 64 -26.82 -3.30 19.09
N ARG A 65 -27.98 -2.65 18.89
CA ARG A 65 -28.26 -1.89 17.66
C ARG A 65 -27.24 -0.77 17.42
N GLU A 66 -26.77 -0.14 18.49
CA GLU A 66 -25.77 0.93 18.43
C GLU A 66 -24.40 0.41 17.97
N ALA A 67 -23.94 -0.74 18.49
CA ALA A 67 -22.70 -1.37 18.05
C ALA A 67 -22.75 -1.74 16.56
N LEU A 68 -23.89 -2.24 16.08
CA LEU A 68 -24.10 -2.57 14.67
C LEU A 68 -24.01 -1.32 13.80
N ILE A 69 -24.71 -0.24 14.16
CA ILE A 69 -24.66 1.04 13.44
C ILE A 69 -23.23 1.60 13.41
N LEU A 70 -22.53 1.59 14.54
CA LEU A 70 -21.14 2.06 14.62
C LEU A 70 -20.19 1.24 13.75
N GLN A 71 -20.31 -0.09 13.71
CA GLN A 71 -19.50 -0.92 12.83
C GLN A 71 -19.75 -0.64 11.35
N TRP A 72 -21.00 -0.38 10.95
CA TRP A 72 -21.34 0.02 9.58
C TRP A 72 -20.81 1.41 9.24
N ILE A 73 -20.87 2.36 10.17
CA ILE A 73 -20.28 3.70 10.00
C ILE A 73 -18.76 3.59 9.84
N VAL A 74 -18.08 2.84 10.70
CA VAL A 74 -16.63 2.64 10.62
C VAL A 74 -16.24 1.95 9.31
N PHE A 75 -16.98 0.90 8.91
CA PHE A 75 -16.74 0.23 7.63
C PHE A 75 -16.94 1.18 6.45
N GLY A 76 -18.05 1.92 6.40
CA GLY A 76 -18.32 2.91 5.36
C GLY A 76 -17.27 4.01 5.32
N LEU A 77 -16.84 4.50 6.49
CA LEU A 77 -15.81 5.51 6.63
C LEU A 77 -14.47 5.04 6.07
N PHE A 78 -14.02 3.83 6.43
CA PHE A 78 -12.77 3.26 5.90
C PHE A 78 -12.87 2.91 4.42
N CYS A 79 -14.06 2.48 3.96
CA CYS A 79 -14.33 2.22 2.56
C CYS A 79 -14.25 3.51 1.72
N LEU A 80 -14.72 4.65 2.25
CA LEU A 80 -14.55 5.98 1.65
C LEU A 80 -13.11 6.52 1.79
N LEU A 81 -12.46 6.25 2.91
CA LEU A 81 -11.06 6.64 3.14
C LEU A 81 -10.12 5.93 2.16
N THR A 82 -10.39 4.69 1.79
CA THR A 82 -9.54 3.89 0.88
C THR A 82 -9.29 4.58 -0.47
N PRO A 83 -10.30 4.90 -1.29
CA PRO A 83 -10.07 5.59 -2.56
C PRO A 83 -9.59 7.04 -2.37
N LEU A 84 -9.96 7.69 -1.26
CA LEU A 84 -9.49 9.05 -0.95
C LEU A 84 -7.98 9.05 -0.64
N TYR A 85 -7.52 8.12 0.19
CA TYR A 85 -6.13 7.92 0.58
C TYR A 85 -5.26 7.61 -0.64
N LEU A 86 -5.70 6.64 -1.46
CA LEU A 86 -5.00 6.27 -2.70
C LEU A 86 -4.89 7.45 -3.68
N ARG A 87 -5.94 8.25 -3.83
CA ARG A 87 -5.92 9.44 -4.70
C ARG A 87 -5.02 10.55 -4.16
N ARG A 88 -5.08 10.85 -2.86
CA ARG A 88 -4.34 11.98 -2.24
C ARG A 88 -2.85 11.68 -2.06
N ILE A 89 -2.52 10.49 -1.59
CA ILE A 89 -1.16 10.15 -1.14
C ILE A 89 -0.41 9.43 -2.26
N GLN A 90 -1.02 8.39 -2.82
CA GLN A 90 -0.37 7.58 -3.86
C GLN A 90 -0.53 8.17 -5.27
N LYS A 91 -1.35 9.22 -5.45
CA LYS A 91 -1.63 9.90 -6.74
C LYS A 91 -2.02 8.92 -7.85
N VAL A 92 -2.72 7.85 -7.50
CA VAL A 92 -3.17 6.83 -8.44
C VAL A 92 -4.49 7.27 -9.08
N PHE A 93 -4.46 7.52 -10.40
CA PHE A 93 -5.63 7.92 -11.18
C PHE A 93 -6.23 6.78 -12.03
N LYS A 94 -5.55 5.63 -12.11
CA LYS A 94 -6.07 4.47 -12.86
C LYS A 94 -7.25 3.84 -12.12
N ILE A 95 -8.41 3.86 -12.76
CA ILE A 95 -9.67 3.34 -12.19
C ILE A 95 -9.57 1.85 -11.82
N GLN A 96 -8.88 1.05 -12.66
CA GLN A 96 -8.66 -0.38 -12.38
C GLN A 96 -7.89 -0.60 -11.08
N GLN A 97 -6.85 0.21 -10.82
CA GLN A 97 -6.06 0.10 -9.59
C GLN A 97 -6.89 0.50 -8.36
N LEU A 98 -7.70 1.56 -8.49
CA LEU A 98 -8.58 1.99 -7.41
C LEU A 98 -9.63 0.92 -7.06
N LEU A 99 -10.19 0.26 -8.07
CA LEU A 99 -11.15 -0.83 -7.89
C LEU A 99 -10.52 -2.05 -7.22
N ILE A 100 -9.34 -2.48 -7.65
CA ILE A 100 -8.65 -3.64 -7.06
C ILE A 100 -8.32 -3.40 -5.59
N SER A 101 -7.80 -2.22 -5.25
CA SER A 101 -7.50 -1.87 -3.86
C SER A 101 -8.76 -1.74 -3.00
N LEU A 102 -9.85 -1.19 -3.54
CA LEU A 102 -11.13 -1.15 -2.84
C LEU A 102 -11.67 -2.57 -2.60
N LEU A 103 -11.62 -3.44 -3.62
CA LEU A 103 -12.06 -4.83 -3.50
C LEU A 103 -11.24 -5.57 -2.46
N SER A 104 -9.91 -5.41 -2.50
CA SER A 104 -9.00 -6.02 -1.54
C SER A 104 -9.30 -5.60 -0.11
N PHE A 105 -9.60 -4.32 0.12
CA PHE A 105 -9.99 -3.82 1.43
C PHE A 105 -11.32 -4.42 1.90
N VAL A 106 -12.33 -4.48 1.02
CA VAL A 106 -13.64 -5.07 1.34
C VAL A 106 -13.50 -6.55 1.68
N VAL A 107 -12.73 -7.32 0.90
CA VAL A 107 -12.47 -8.74 1.16
C VAL A 107 -11.79 -8.94 2.52
N TRP A 108 -10.85 -8.06 2.88
CA TRP A 108 -10.22 -8.07 4.20
C TRP A 108 -11.20 -7.77 5.34
N CYS A 109 -12.03 -6.74 5.21
CA CYS A 109 -13.06 -6.42 6.20
C CYS A 109 -14.10 -7.53 6.35
N PHE A 110 -14.42 -8.21 5.25
CA PHE A 110 -15.29 -9.38 5.23
C PHE A 110 -14.64 -10.53 6.02
N ALA A 111 -13.38 -10.87 5.73
CA ALA A 111 -12.63 -11.89 6.45
C ALA A 111 -12.49 -11.62 7.96
N LEU A 112 -12.34 -10.36 8.35
CA LEU A 112 -12.26 -9.96 9.76
C LEU A 112 -13.62 -10.01 10.48
N GLY A 113 -14.73 -10.22 9.77
CA GLY A 113 -16.06 -10.35 10.38
C GLY A 113 -16.50 -9.07 11.10
N GLY A 114 -16.42 -7.92 10.43
CA GLY A 114 -16.86 -6.63 11.00
C GLY A 114 -18.38 -6.48 11.10
N PRO A 115 -19.00 -5.48 10.45
CA PRO A 115 -20.45 -5.27 10.51
C PRO A 115 -21.27 -6.48 10.03
N PHE A 116 -20.63 -7.33 9.22
CA PHE A 116 -21.22 -8.56 8.70
C PHE A 116 -21.39 -9.63 9.79
N ALA A 117 -20.48 -9.76 10.76
CA ALA A 117 -20.60 -10.78 11.82
C ALA A 117 -21.76 -10.54 12.79
N LEU A 118 -22.27 -9.32 12.87
CA LEU A 118 -23.48 -9.00 13.63
C LEU A 118 -24.76 -9.26 12.86
N SER A 119 -24.65 -9.58 11.57
CA SER A 119 -25.80 -9.86 10.71
C SER A 119 -26.06 -11.37 10.70
N GLY A 120 -27.26 -11.80 11.11
CA GLY A 120 -27.58 -13.24 11.27
C GLY A 120 -27.51 -14.11 10.01
N TRP A 121 -27.26 -13.52 8.83
CA TRP A 121 -27.06 -14.24 7.56
C TRP A 121 -25.60 -14.55 7.24
N TYR A 122 -24.65 -14.02 8.03
CA TYR A 122 -23.22 -14.12 7.77
C TYR A 122 -22.56 -15.12 8.72
N ASP A 123 -21.87 -16.10 8.13
CA ASP A 123 -20.97 -16.99 8.86
C ASP A 123 -19.51 -16.55 8.61
N PRO A 124 -18.69 -16.35 9.66
CA PRO A 124 -17.26 -16.04 9.54
C PRO A 124 -16.48 -16.98 8.60
N VAL A 125 -16.94 -18.22 8.43
CA VAL A 125 -16.34 -19.21 7.51
C VAL A 125 -16.26 -18.69 6.08
N TYR A 126 -17.26 -17.93 5.61
CA TYR A 126 -17.23 -17.36 4.25
C TYR A 126 -16.06 -16.40 4.09
N GLY A 127 -15.80 -15.55 5.08
CA GLY A 127 -14.69 -14.60 5.04
C GLY A 127 -13.33 -15.28 5.10
N GLN A 128 -13.21 -16.34 5.90
CA GLN A 128 -11.96 -17.12 6.03
C GLN A 128 -11.60 -17.89 4.76
N ILE A 129 -12.60 -18.34 3.98
CA ILE A 129 -12.37 -18.99 2.68
C ILE A 129 -12.10 -17.95 1.59
N LEU A 130 -12.83 -16.83 1.59
CA LEU A 130 -12.73 -15.81 0.56
C LEU A 130 -11.34 -15.16 0.52
N LEU A 131 -10.72 -14.93 1.68
CA LEU A 131 -9.42 -14.27 1.79
C LEU A 131 -8.30 -15.02 1.03
N PRO A 132 -7.99 -16.31 1.31
CA PRO A 132 -6.96 -17.04 0.58
C PRO A 132 -7.31 -17.18 -0.91
N VAL A 133 -8.58 -17.42 -1.26
CA VAL A 133 -9.02 -17.49 -2.67
C VAL A 133 -8.73 -16.18 -3.40
N PHE A 134 -9.06 -15.04 -2.80
CA PHE A 134 -8.78 -13.73 -3.38
C PHE A 134 -7.27 -13.49 -3.52
N THR A 135 -6.46 -13.86 -2.52
CA THR A 135 -5.00 -13.70 -2.63
C THR A 135 -4.39 -14.54 -3.74
N LEU A 136 -4.89 -15.76 -3.95
CA LEU A 136 -4.45 -16.64 -5.04
C LEU A 136 -4.90 -16.09 -6.40
N ALA A 137 -6.15 -15.64 -6.52
CA ALA A 137 -6.67 -15.04 -7.75
C ALA A 137 -5.89 -13.77 -8.13
N ALA A 138 -5.57 -12.92 -7.15
CA ALA A 138 -4.74 -11.74 -7.36
C ALA A 138 -3.32 -12.10 -7.83
N ALA A 139 -2.72 -13.15 -7.26
CA ALA A 139 -1.40 -13.63 -7.69
C ALA A 139 -1.41 -14.17 -9.12
N ILE A 140 -2.44 -14.93 -9.51
CA ILE A 140 -2.58 -15.48 -10.87
C ILE A 140 -2.77 -14.35 -11.90
N TRP A 141 -3.67 -13.40 -11.61
CA TRP A 141 -3.95 -12.28 -12.50
C TRP A 141 -2.71 -11.43 -12.79
N GLU A 142 -1.83 -11.26 -11.80
CA GLU A 142 -0.60 -10.51 -11.97
C GLU A 142 0.47 -11.33 -12.70
N ALA A 143 0.46 -12.66 -12.62
CA ALA A 143 1.39 -13.54 -13.36
C ALA A 143 1.14 -13.55 -14.87
N GLU A 144 -0.08 -13.22 -15.32
CA GLU A 144 -0.44 -13.13 -16.74
C GLU A 144 -0.11 -11.78 -17.40
N LYS A 145 0.42 -10.80 -16.65
CA LYS A 145 0.64 -9.41 -17.09
C LYS A 145 2.11 -9.04 -17.28
#